data_AF-A0A800A7M0-F1
#
_entry.id   AF-A0A800A7M0-F1
#
_cell.length_a   1.000
_cell.length_b   1.000
_cell.length_c   1.000
_cell.angle_alpha   90.00
_cell.angle_beta   90.00
_cell.angle_gamma   90.00
#
_symmetry.space_group_name_H-M   'P 1'
#
loop_
_entity.id
_entity.type
_entity.pdbx_description
1 polymer ?
#
loop_
_entity_poly.entity_id
_entity_poly.type
_entity_poly.pdbx_seq_one_letter_code
_entity_poly.pdbx_strand_id
1 'polypeptide(L)'
;MSDHGDPDPGLASELRLGAGREWAEEAAEDERLTELLRRRRLSLVEVMRDLAHRGARVSIEAGGHTFSGVVVAACDDYATLEGAGHITEVRYQAGAWSVIAADQPVQGSSTLTAETFHGRLHEHAAAGTRLQLALSGRIAITGVIEVVATDHIEFTDVDDRQLYVPINRILGTSRSTDPH
;
A
#
# COMPACT_ATOMS: atom_id res chain seq x y z
N MET A 1 2.29 -72.86 26.05
CA MET A 1 1.56 -72.50 24.82
C MET A 1 1.17 -71.06 24.98
N SER A 2 1.94 -70.15 24.36
CA SER A 2 1.68 -68.73 24.44
C SER A 2 0.62 -68.39 23.40
N ASP A 3 -0.54 -67.98 23.86
CA ASP A 3 -1.63 -67.45 23.05
C ASP A 3 -1.18 -66.09 22.49
N HIS A 4 -0.72 -66.08 21.23
CA HIS A 4 -0.51 -64.85 20.48
C HIS A 4 -1.88 -64.42 19.95
N GLY A 5 -2.60 -63.66 20.78
CA GLY A 5 -3.84 -63.01 20.38
C GLY A 5 -3.57 -62.11 19.17
N ASP A 6 -4.20 -62.44 18.05
CA ASP A 6 -4.14 -61.64 16.83
C ASP A 6 -4.64 -60.21 17.15
N PRO A 7 -3.87 -59.15 16.83
CA PRO A 7 -4.27 -57.79 17.11
C PRO A 7 -5.55 -57.44 16.33
N ASP A 8 -6.53 -56.88 17.05
CA ASP A 8 -7.82 -56.51 16.50
C ASP A 8 -7.67 -55.57 15.28
N PRO A 9 -8.05 -56.02 14.07
CA PRO A 9 -7.88 -55.24 12.84
C PRO A 9 -8.71 -53.95 12.84
N GLY A 10 -9.77 -53.84 13.65
CA GLY A 10 -10.57 -52.63 13.82
C GLY A 10 -9.79 -51.51 14.54
N LEU A 11 -9.03 -51.88 15.57
CA LEU A 11 -8.26 -50.94 16.39
C LEU A 11 -7.17 -50.23 15.57
N ALA A 12 -6.49 -50.96 14.69
CA ALA A 12 -5.46 -50.38 13.83
C ALA A 12 -6.04 -49.41 12.78
N SER A 13 -7.29 -49.61 12.36
CA SER A 13 -7.99 -48.72 11.43
C SER A 13 -8.47 -47.44 12.12
N GLU A 14 -9.07 -47.57 13.30
CA GLU A 14 -9.53 -46.44 14.12
C GLU A 14 -8.36 -45.56 14.58
N LEU A 15 -7.24 -46.15 14.99
CA LEU A 15 -6.04 -45.41 15.38
C LEU A 15 -5.42 -44.62 14.21
N ARG A 16 -5.40 -45.17 12.99
CA ARG A 16 -4.92 -44.43 11.80
C ARG A 16 -5.84 -43.27 11.42
N LEU A 17 -7.16 -43.45 11.54
CA LEU A 17 -8.14 -42.39 11.23
C LEU A 17 -8.15 -41.29 12.30
N GLY A 18 -8.00 -41.65 13.58
CA GLY A 18 -7.89 -40.70 14.69
C GLY A 18 -6.59 -39.89 14.63
N ALA A 19 -5.44 -40.55 14.52
CA ALA A 19 -4.14 -39.88 14.43
C ALA A 19 -4.02 -39.00 13.17
N GLY A 20 -4.58 -39.42 12.04
CA GLY A 20 -4.58 -38.61 10.82
C GLY A 20 -5.41 -37.34 10.93
N ARG A 21 -6.52 -37.36 11.69
CA ARG A 21 -7.32 -36.15 11.95
C ARG A 21 -6.61 -35.21 12.92
N GLU A 22 -6.05 -35.74 14.00
CA GLU A 22 -5.29 -34.95 14.97
C GLU A 22 -4.09 -34.25 14.32
N TRP A 23 -3.33 -34.95 13.48
CA TRP A 23 -2.22 -34.35 12.72
C TRP A 23 -2.67 -33.30 11.69
N ALA A 24 -3.83 -33.49 11.05
CA ALA A 24 -4.36 -32.50 10.12
C ALA A 24 -4.83 -31.22 10.84
N GLU A 25 -5.43 -31.37 12.03
CA GLU A 25 -5.84 -30.24 12.87
C GLU A 25 -4.62 -29.49 13.44
N GLU A 26 -3.62 -30.22 13.93
CA GLU A 26 -2.35 -29.65 14.39
C GLU A 26 -1.64 -28.87 13.27
N ALA A 27 -1.53 -29.45 12.07
CA ALA A 27 -0.93 -28.79 10.91
C ALA A 27 -1.70 -27.52 10.48
N ALA A 28 -3.03 -27.54 10.54
CA ALA A 28 -3.85 -26.38 10.22
C ALA A 28 -3.68 -25.24 11.23
N GLU A 29 -3.57 -25.57 12.53
CA GLU A 29 -3.31 -24.56 13.57
C GLU A 29 -1.89 -23.99 13.43
N ASP A 30 -0.89 -24.84 13.16
CA ASP A 30 0.48 -24.39 12.91
C ASP A 30 0.59 -23.47 11.69
N GLU A 31 -0.10 -23.78 10.59
CA GLU A 31 -0.17 -22.92 9.42
C GLU A 31 -0.82 -21.57 9.74
N ARG A 32 -1.94 -21.59 10.48
CA ARG A 32 -2.64 -20.38 10.93
C ARG A 32 -1.75 -19.52 11.84
N LEU A 33 -1.04 -20.11 12.80
CA LEU A 33 -0.11 -19.42 13.69
C LEU A 33 1.07 -18.82 12.92
N THR A 34 1.63 -19.58 11.98
CA THR A 34 2.72 -19.13 11.11
C THR A 34 2.29 -17.93 10.27
N GLU A 35 1.11 -17.98 9.66
CA GLU A 35 0.56 -16.87 8.88
C GLU A 35 0.28 -15.63 9.75
N LEU A 36 -0.23 -15.81 10.97
CA LEU A 36 -0.43 -14.71 11.91
C LEU A 36 0.91 -14.05 12.30
N LEU A 37 1.95 -14.84 12.57
CA LEU A 37 3.29 -14.31 12.87
C LEU A 37 3.89 -13.59 11.67
N ARG A 38 3.69 -14.10 10.46
CA ARG A 38 4.09 -13.42 9.21
C ARG A 38 3.41 -12.06 9.11
N ARG A 39 2.08 -12.00 9.26
CA ARG A 39 1.30 -10.75 9.20
C ARG A 39 1.75 -9.71 10.23
N ARG A 40 2.08 -10.14 11.46
CA ARG A 40 2.59 -9.25 12.51
C ARG A 40 3.94 -8.62 12.20
N ARG A 41 4.73 -9.24 11.33
CA ARG A 41 6.05 -8.74 10.92
C ARG A 41 6.01 -7.83 9.69
N LEU A 42 4.92 -7.85 8.93
CA LEU A 42 4.78 -7.02 7.73
C LEU A 42 4.67 -5.54 8.12
N SER A 43 5.59 -4.75 7.60
CA SER A 43 5.47 -3.30 7.53
C SER A 43 4.42 -2.89 6.51
N LEU A 44 3.89 -1.67 6.65
CA LEU A 44 2.95 -1.12 5.67
C LEU A 44 3.58 -1.01 4.28
N VAL A 45 4.88 -0.74 4.18
CA VAL A 45 5.62 -0.73 2.91
C VAL A 45 5.55 -2.09 2.21
N GLU A 46 5.81 -3.18 2.94
CA GLU A 46 5.75 -4.53 2.39
C GLU A 46 4.33 -4.92 1.97
N VAL A 47 3.32 -4.52 2.75
CA VAL A 47 1.91 -4.70 2.37
C VAL A 47 1.62 -3.94 1.06
N MET A 48 2.06 -2.69 0.95
CA MET A 48 1.80 -1.88 -0.25
C MET A 48 2.56 -2.39 -1.47
N ARG A 49 3.76 -2.97 -1.31
CA ARG A 49 4.48 -3.65 -2.39
C ARG A 49 3.74 -4.90 -2.87
N ASP A 50 3.22 -5.72 -1.96
CA ASP A 50 2.37 -6.88 -2.33
C ASP A 50 1.10 -6.41 -3.07
N LEU A 51 0.45 -5.34 -2.60
CA LEU A 51 -0.72 -4.77 -3.27
C LEU A 51 -0.38 -4.20 -4.66
N ALA A 52 0.79 -3.56 -4.81
CA ALA A 52 1.27 -3.07 -6.11
C ALA A 52 1.50 -4.21 -7.09
N HIS A 53 2.16 -5.29 -6.68
CA HIS A 53 2.37 -6.48 -7.53
C HIS A 53 1.07 -7.11 -8.01
N ARG A 54 0.01 -7.03 -7.19
CA ARG A 54 -1.33 -7.57 -7.52
C ARG A 54 -2.19 -6.61 -8.33
N GLY A 55 -1.78 -5.35 -8.49
CA GLY A 55 -2.65 -4.31 -9.05
C GLY A 55 -3.92 -4.11 -8.22
N ALA A 56 -3.79 -4.19 -6.89
CA ALA A 56 -4.93 -4.10 -5.98
C ALA A 56 -5.45 -2.65 -5.88
N ARG A 57 -6.76 -2.52 -5.71
CA ARG A 57 -7.40 -1.21 -5.48
C ARG A 57 -7.43 -0.89 -3.99
N VAL A 58 -7.11 0.35 -3.65
CA VAL A 58 -7.11 0.85 -2.28
C VAL A 58 -7.82 2.19 -2.17
N SER A 59 -8.22 2.53 -0.95
CA SER A 59 -8.59 3.87 -0.54
C SER A 59 -7.81 4.29 0.71
N ILE A 60 -7.41 5.55 0.76
CA ILE A 60 -6.78 6.17 1.93
C ILE A 60 -7.54 7.43 2.34
N GLU A 61 -7.84 7.52 3.63
CA GLU A 61 -8.38 8.72 4.27
C GLU A 61 -7.28 9.45 5.03
N ALA A 62 -6.95 10.67 4.59
CA ALA A 62 -5.82 11.44 5.09
C ALA A 62 -6.18 12.93 5.23
N GLY A 63 -6.25 13.44 6.46
CA GLY A 63 -6.42 14.88 6.73
C GLY A 63 -7.65 15.53 6.10
N GLY A 64 -8.74 14.77 5.92
CA GLY A 64 -9.98 15.22 5.27
C GLY A 64 -10.03 14.95 3.76
N HIS A 65 -8.98 14.38 3.18
CA HIS A 65 -8.92 13.95 1.80
C HIS A 65 -9.13 12.44 1.70
N THR A 66 -9.78 11.99 0.62
CA THR A 66 -9.88 10.58 0.29
C THR A 66 -9.25 10.36 -1.07
N PHE A 67 -8.22 9.52 -1.14
CA PHE A 67 -7.63 9.09 -2.40
C PHE A 67 -8.00 7.64 -2.65
N SER A 68 -8.37 7.31 -3.88
CA SER A 68 -8.66 5.93 -4.24
C SER A 68 -8.10 5.62 -5.62
N GLY A 69 -7.58 4.42 -5.79
CA GLY A 69 -6.94 4.02 -7.03
C GLY A 69 -6.31 2.64 -6.94
N VAL A 70 -5.78 2.18 -8.06
CA VAL A 70 -4.96 0.98 -8.13
C VAL A 70 -3.58 1.33 -7.61
N VAL A 71 -3.02 0.53 -6.71
CA VAL A 71 -1.62 0.69 -6.31
C VAL A 71 -0.75 0.27 -7.48
N VAL A 72 -0.02 1.22 -8.06
CA VAL A 72 0.85 0.96 -9.21
C VAL A 72 2.32 0.90 -8.82
N ALA A 73 2.67 1.46 -7.66
CA ALA A 73 3.98 1.34 -7.09
C ALA A 73 3.98 1.65 -5.57
N ALA A 74 4.98 1.12 -4.88
CA ALA A 74 5.20 1.28 -3.46
C ALA A 74 6.69 1.51 -3.18
N CYS A 75 7.02 2.72 -2.75
CA CYS A 75 8.36 3.20 -2.45
C CYS A 75 8.63 3.11 -0.94
N ASP A 76 9.66 3.77 -0.42
CA ASP A 76 10.04 3.58 1.00
C ASP A 76 9.09 4.28 1.97
N ASP A 77 8.56 5.45 1.61
CA ASP A 77 7.69 6.25 2.48
C ASP A 77 6.38 6.73 1.83
N TYR A 78 6.12 6.32 0.57
CA TYR A 78 4.89 6.64 -0.15
C TYR A 78 4.49 5.54 -1.15
N ALA A 79 3.22 5.53 -1.53
CA ALA A 79 2.73 4.73 -2.66
C ALA A 79 2.14 5.62 -3.76
N THR A 80 2.19 5.12 -4.98
CA THR A 80 1.56 5.74 -6.14
C THR A 80 0.27 5.00 -6.47
N LEU A 81 -0.82 5.75 -6.57
CA LEU A 81 -2.15 5.31 -6.91
C LEU A 81 -2.52 5.85 -8.28
N GLU A 82 -3.02 4.98 -9.15
CA GLU A 82 -3.63 5.37 -10.41
C GLU A 82 -5.15 5.34 -10.25
N GLY A 83 -5.76 6.52 -10.37
CA GLY A 83 -7.20 6.73 -10.30
C GLY A 83 -7.78 7.04 -11.69
N ALA A 84 -9.07 7.42 -11.72
CA ALA A 84 -9.71 7.85 -12.96
C ALA A 84 -9.14 9.20 -13.43
N GLY A 85 -8.21 9.16 -14.40
CA GLY A 85 -7.63 10.35 -15.01
C GLY A 85 -6.55 11.05 -14.18
N HIS A 86 -6.07 10.44 -13.11
CA HIS A 86 -5.06 11.04 -12.25
C HIS A 86 -4.12 10.02 -11.63
N ILE A 87 -2.89 10.46 -11.40
CA ILE A 87 -1.89 9.75 -10.60
C ILE A 87 -1.71 10.49 -9.30
N THR A 88 -1.82 9.77 -8.18
CA THR A 88 -1.65 10.32 -6.83
C THR A 88 -0.51 9.62 -6.12
N GLU A 89 0.46 10.36 -5.60
CA GLU A 89 1.50 9.87 -4.71
C GLU A 89 1.12 10.22 -3.26
N VAL A 90 0.91 9.22 -2.39
CA VAL A 90 0.45 9.43 -1.00
C VAL A 90 1.44 8.82 -0.01
N ARG A 91 1.81 9.59 1.01
CA ARG A 91 2.70 9.12 2.08
C ARG A 91 2.01 8.08 2.95
N TYR A 92 2.74 7.04 3.37
CA TYR A 92 2.15 5.98 4.19
C TYR A 92 1.59 6.49 5.52
N GLN A 93 2.26 7.45 6.12
CA GLN A 93 1.88 8.05 7.40
C GLN A 93 0.76 9.09 7.29
N ALA A 94 0.28 9.38 6.08
CA ALA A 94 -0.73 10.42 5.87
C ALA A 94 -2.11 10.04 6.43
N GLY A 95 -2.42 8.74 6.54
CA GLY A 95 -3.76 8.30 6.87
C GLY A 95 -3.94 6.79 7.02
N ALA A 96 -5.21 6.38 7.12
CA ALA A 96 -5.61 4.99 7.20
C ALA A 96 -5.82 4.40 5.81
N TRP A 97 -5.24 3.24 5.55
CA TRP A 97 -5.35 2.52 4.27
C TRP A 97 -6.41 1.42 4.35
N SER A 98 -7.17 1.26 3.28
CA SER A 98 -8.18 0.22 3.12
C SER A 98 -8.06 -0.43 1.75
N VAL A 99 -8.19 -1.77 1.70
CA VAL A 99 -8.21 -2.52 0.43
C VAL A 99 -9.66 -2.59 -0.05
N ILE A 100 -9.89 -2.21 -1.30
CA ILE A 100 -11.20 -2.31 -1.95
C ILE A 100 -11.23 -3.61 -2.74
N ALA A 101 -12.23 -4.45 -2.50
CA ALA A 101 -12.47 -5.63 -3.32
C ALA A 101 -12.69 -5.19 -4.77
N ALA A 102 -11.83 -5.65 -5.68
CA ALA A 102 -11.94 -5.39 -7.11
C ALA A 102 -12.30 -6.69 -7.82
N ASP A 103 -13.22 -6.60 -8.78
CA ASP A 103 -13.65 -7.76 -9.57
C ASP A 103 -12.54 -8.26 -10.51
N GLN A 104 -11.58 -7.40 -10.87
CA GLN A 104 -10.42 -7.77 -11.68
C GLN A 104 -9.16 -6.99 -11.27
N PRO A 105 -7.98 -7.62 -11.27
CA PRO A 105 -6.71 -6.92 -11.10
C PRO A 105 -6.45 -6.03 -12.31
N VAL A 106 -6.06 -4.78 -12.06
CA VAL A 106 -5.67 -3.84 -13.11
C VAL A 106 -4.14 -3.76 -13.07
N GLN A 107 -3.48 -4.11 -14.18
CA GLN A 107 -2.04 -3.89 -14.30
C GLN A 107 -1.80 -2.39 -14.53
N GLY A 108 -1.35 -1.70 -13.49
CA GLY A 108 -0.71 -0.41 -13.65
C GLY A 108 0.72 -0.58 -14.13
N SER A 109 1.17 0.30 -15.02
CA SER A 109 2.57 0.39 -15.43
C SER A 109 3.10 1.75 -14.98
N SER A 110 3.90 1.75 -13.92
CA SER A 110 4.57 2.95 -13.46
C SER A 110 6.08 2.72 -13.44
N THR A 111 6.79 3.45 -14.30
CA THR A 111 8.24 3.63 -14.18
C THR A 111 8.49 4.74 -13.16
N LEU A 112 8.57 4.38 -11.89
CA LEU A 112 9.06 5.30 -10.85
C LEU A 112 10.58 5.27 -10.81
N THR A 113 11.16 6.45 -10.62
CA THR A 113 12.61 6.64 -10.48
C THR A 113 13.02 7.05 -9.07
N ALA A 114 12.16 7.78 -8.32
CA ALA A 114 12.41 8.14 -6.94
C ALA A 114 11.96 7.06 -5.93
N GLU A 115 12.84 6.72 -4.99
CA GLU A 115 12.55 5.78 -3.88
C GLU A 115 11.90 6.45 -2.66
N THR A 116 11.94 7.78 -2.58
CA THR A 116 11.38 8.55 -1.45
C THR A 116 10.46 9.67 -1.92
N PHE A 117 9.50 10.07 -1.08
CA PHE A 117 8.56 11.13 -1.38
C PHE A 117 9.28 12.47 -1.56
N HIS A 118 10.31 12.73 -0.76
CA HIS A 118 11.14 13.92 -0.93
C HIS A 118 11.87 13.94 -2.28
N GLY A 119 12.47 12.82 -2.68
CA GLY A 119 13.03 12.65 -4.02
C GLY A 119 11.99 12.85 -5.11
N ARG A 120 10.76 12.38 -4.88
CA ARG A 120 9.65 12.58 -5.83
C ARG A 120 9.24 14.03 -5.98
N LEU A 121 9.24 14.81 -4.90
CA LEU A 121 9.01 16.26 -4.97
C LEU A 121 10.09 16.96 -5.81
N HIS A 122 11.36 16.55 -5.69
CA HIS A 122 12.45 17.07 -6.53
C HIS A 122 12.24 16.77 -8.01
N GLU A 123 11.80 15.56 -8.37
CA GLU A 123 11.48 15.21 -9.75
C GLU A 123 10.35 16.08 -10.31
N HIS A 124 9.30 16.31 -9.51
CA HIS A 124 8.19 17.17 -9.90
C HIS A 124 8.61 18.62 -10.12
N ALA A 125 9.48 19.15 -9.25
CA ALA A 125 10.03 20.50 -9.38
C ALA A 125 10.91 20.62 -10.63
N ALA A 126 11.79 19.66 -10.88
CA ALA A 126 12.64 19.63 -12.07
C ALA A 126 11.82 19.53 -13.37
N ALA A 127 10.68 18.83 -13.34
CA ALA A 127 9.78 18.69 -14.47
C ALA A 127 8.84 19.89 -14.67
N GLY A 128 8.75 20.83 -13.71
CA GLY A 128 7.76 21.92 -13.75
C GLY A 128 6.32 21.41 -13.82
N THR A 129 6.04 20.25 -13.23
CA THR A 129 4.73 19.60 -13.36
C THR A 129 3.69 20.37 -12.53
N ARG A 130 2.53 20.66 -13.12
CA ARG A 130 1.39 21.18 -12.38
C ARG A 130 0.76 20.07 -11.54
N LEU A 131 0.70 20.28 -10.23
CA LEU A 131 0.22 19.33 -9.25
C LEU A 131 -0.89 19.92 -8.40
N GLN A 132 -1.72 19.04 -7.85
CA GLN A 132 -2.56 19.31 -6.71
C GLN A 132 -1.86 18.78 -5.45
N LEU A 133 -1.64 19.63 -4.45
CA LEU A 133 -1.07 19.27 -3.15
C LEU A 133 -2.18 19.07 -2.13
N ALA A 134 -2.21 17.88 -1.52
CA ALA A 134 -3.06 17.61 -0.38
C ALA A 134 -2.34 17.96 0.92
N LEU A 135 -2.88 18.89 1.68
CA LEU A 135 -2.30 19.39 2.93
C LEU A 135 -3.14 18.98 4.14
N SER A 136 -2.48 18.73 5.27
CA SER A 136 -3.16 18.39 6.53
C SER A 136 -4.11 19.51 6.98
N GLY A 137 -5.40 19.22 7.12
CA GLY A 137 -6.39 20.14 7.70
C GLY A 137 -6.73 21.34 6.81
N ARG A 138 -6.46 21.25 5.50
CA ARG A 138 -6.80 22.29 4.51
C ARG A 138 -7.36 21.65 3.24
N ILE A 139 -8.06 22.48 2.46
CA ILE A 139 -8.42 22.16 1.07
C ILE A 139 -7.13 22.02 0.26
N ALA A 140 -7.14 21.13 -0.73
CA ALA A 140 -6.02 20.94 -1.63
C ALA A 140 -5.77 22.20 -2.48
N ILE A 141 -4.50 22.49 -2.75
CA ILE A 141 -4.06 23.64 -3.57
C ILE A 141 -3.44 23.15 -4.86
N THR A 142 -3.53 23.92 -5.95
CA THR A 142 -3.05 23.50 -7.28
C THR A 142 -2.01 24.47 -7.80
N GLY A 143 -0.94 24.00 -8.41
CA GLY A 143 0.19 24.87 -8.75
C GLY A 143 1.42 24.10 -9.17
N VAL A 144 2.58 24.74 -9.10
CA VAL A 144 3.88 24.14 -9.49
C VAL A 144 4.86 24.27 -8.32
N ILE A 145 5.69 23.24 -8.14
CA ILE A 145 6.79 23.29 -7.18
C ILE A 145 7.99 23.95 -7.88
N GLU A 146 8.46 25.08 -7.36
CA GLU A 146 9.62 25.79 -7.90
C GLU A 146 10.92 25.30 -7.25
N VAL A 147 10.88 25.11 -5.93
CA VAL A 147 12.06 24.73 -5.14
C VAL A 147 11.66 23.68 -4.10
N VAL A 148 12.51 22.68 -3.91
CA VAL A 148 12.41 21.72 -2.81
C VAL A 148 13.62 21.94 -1.89
N ALA A 149 13.35 22.52 -0.72
CA ALA A 149 14.34 22.68 0.33
C ALA A 149 14.37 21.44 1.24
N THR A 150 15.15 21.52 2.31
CA THR A 150 15.30 20.41 3.27
C THR A 150 14.01 20.11 4.05
N ASP A 151 13.25 21.12 4.43
CA ASP A 151 12.09 21.00 5.33
C ASP A 151 10.78 21.54 4.73
N HIS A 152 10.85 22.25 3.60
CA HIS A 152 9.71 22.82 2.91
C HIS A 152 9.88 22.83 1.38
N ILE A 153 8.81 23.17 0.69
CA ILE A 153 8.82 23.49 -0.74
C ILE A 153 8.39 24.94 -0.96
N GLU A 154 8.88 25.55 -2.02
CA GLU A 154 8.32 26.75 -2.61
C GLU A 154 7.32 26.35 -3.69
N PHE A 155 6.08 26.80 -3.56
CA PHE A 155 4.97 26.41 -4.42
C PHE A 155 4.28 27.66 -4.97
N THR A 156 4.16 27.74 -6.28
CA THR A 156 3.42 28.82 -6.96
C THR A 156 2.02 28.31 -7.26
N ASP A 157 1.03 28.88 -6.57
CA ASP A 157 -0.40 28.57 -6.75
C ASP A 157 -0.91 29.12 -8.11
N VAL A 158 -2.10 28.71 -8.55
CA VAL A 158 -2.70 29.16 -9.83
C VAL A 158 -2.94 30.68 -9.91
N ASP A 159 -3.01 31.36 -8.78
CA ASP A 159 -3.16 32.81 -8.67
C ASP A 159 -1.80 33.55 -8.57
N ASP A 160 -0.71 32.90 -9.00
CA ASP A 160 0.69 33.38 -8.92
C ASP A 160 1.17 33.71 -7.50
N ARG A 161 0.47 33.21 -6.48
CA ARG A 161 0.87 33.36 -5.09
C ARG A 161 1.96 32.36 -4.75
N GLN A 162 3.09 32.87 -4.27
CA GLN A 162 4.15 32.04 -3.71
C GLN A 162 3.79 31.58 -2.28
N LEU A 163 3.90 30.28 -2.05
CA LEU A 163 3.61 29.61 -0.79
C LEU A 163 4.84 28.81 -0.35
N TYR A 164 5.12 28.86 0.95
CA TYR A 164 6.14 28.03 1.59
C TYR A 164 5.41 26.93 2.38
N VAL A 165 5.57 25.68 1.94
CA VAL A 165 4.81 24.55 2.50
C VAL A 165 5.76 23.56 3.16
N PRO A 166 5.68 23.36 4.50
CA PRO A 166 6.48 22.35 5.17
C PRO A 166 6.21 20.95 4.60
N ILE A 167 7.26 20.20 4.28
CA ILE A 167 7.15 18.87 3.66
C ILE A 167 6.33 17.92 4.55
N ASN A 168 6.48 18.02 5.87
CA ASN A 168 5.75 17.20 6.82
C ASN A 168 4.23 17.45 6.84
N ARG A 169 3.75 18.56 6.24
CA ARG A 169 2.33 18.89 6.09
C ARG A 169 1.71 18.37 4.80
N ILE A 170 2.55 17.94 3.85
CA ILE A 170 2.11 17.37 2.58
C ILE A 170 1.75 15.91 2.83
N LEU A 171 0.49 15.58 2.53
CA LEU A 171 -0.07 14.23 2.66
C LEU A 171 0.14 13.43 1.38
N GLY A 172 0.03 14.11 0.25
CA GLY A 172 0.25 13.54 -1.07
C GLY A 172 0.19 14.61 -2.17
N THR A 173 0.52 14.17 -3.37
CA THR A 173 0.48 14.96 -4.60
C THR A 173 -0.38 14.25 -5.63
N SER A 174 -1.17 14.98 -6.40
CA SER A 174 -1.97 14.44 -7.50
C SER A 174 -1.69 15.20 -8.78
N ARG A 175 -1.68 14.51 -9.92
CA ARG A 175 -1.58 15.11 -11.25
C ARG A 175 -2.56 14.48 -12.20
N SER A 176 -3.08 15.27 -13.14
CA SER A 176 -3.87 14.75 -14.25
C SER A 176 -3.01 13.87 -15.15
N THR A 177 -3.58 12.76 -15.63
CA THR A 177 -3.00 11.96 -16.71
C THR A 177 -3.44 12.45 -18.08
N ASP A 178 -4.50 13.25 -18.15
CA ASP A 178 -5.01 13.78 -19.40
C ASP A 178 -4.16 14.99 -19.84
N PRO A 179 -3.55 14.94 -21.03
CA PRO A 179 -2.94 16.11 -21.63
C PRO A 179 -4.06 17.06 -22.07
N HIS A 180 -4.18 18.21 -21.41
CA HIS A 180 -4.99 19.32 -21.91
C HIS A 180 -4.37 19.94 -23.16
#